data_AF-A0A7Y4KLZ4-F1
#
_entry.id   AF-A0A7Y4KLZ4-F1
#
_cell.length_a   1.000
_cell.length_b   1.000
_cell.length_c   1.000
_cell.angle_alpha   90.00
_cell.angle_beta   90.00
_cell.angle_gamma   90.00
#
_symmetry.space_group_name_H-M   'P 1'
#
loop_
_entity.id
_entity.type
_entity.pdbx_description
1 polymer ?
#
loop_
_entity_poly.entity_id
_entity_poly.type
_entity_poly.pdbx_seq_one_letter_code
_entity_poly.pdbx_strand_id
1 'polypeptide(L)'
;MSLPPNLESTADLVRRAFPEGVTEADYLPLLTALYPHMSDRSLAMVVGHFVGQDYPLVLNDIYGVGGGYTSASPDAVAAVQARLVAAGLEEWLKEN
;
A
#
# COMPACT_ATOMS: atom_id res chain seq x y z
N MET A 1 5.63 14.22 -3.13
CA MET A 1 5.38 14.27 -4.58
C MET A 1 3.87 14.34 -4.82
N SER A 2 3.42 15.01 -5.88
CA SER A 2 2.01 14.91 -6.32
C SER A 2 1.78 13.54 -6.93
N LEU A 3 0.69 12.87 -6.55
CA LEU A 3 0.31 11.60 -7.14
C LEU A 3 -0.24 11.82 -8.56
N PRO A 4 0.05 10.89 -9.50
CA PRO A 4 -0.63 10.87 -10.79
C PRO A 4 -2.16 10.69 -10.64
N PRO A 5 -2.98 11.28 -11.53
CA PRO A 5 -4.45 11.16 -11.45
C PRO A 5 -4.96 9.72 -11.43
N ASN A 6 -4.27 8.82 -12.14
CA ASN A 6 -4.63 7.40 -12.19
C ASN A 6 -4.39 6.65 -10.86
N LEU A 7 -3.83 7.30 -9.83
CA LEU A 7 -3.63 6.73 -8.51
C LEU A 7 -4.52 7.37 -7.44
N GLU A 8 -5.39 8.32 -7.82
CA GLU A 8 -6.27 8.99 -6.87
C GLU A 8 -7.24 8.00 -6.19
N SER A 9 -7.83 7.07 -6.95
CA SER A 9 -8.71 6.03 -6.39
C SER A 9 -7.97 5.15 -5.36
N THR A 10 -6.71 4.77 -5.63
CA THR A 10 -5.88 4.04 -4.65
C THR A 10 -5.55 4.90 -3.43
N ALA A 11 -5.22 6.18 -3.64
CA ALA A 11 -4.94 7.09 -2.53
C ALA A 11 -6.18 7.30 -1.64
N ASP A 12 -7.36 7.37 -2.23
CA ASP A 12 -8.62 7.49 -1.49
C ASP A 12 -8.92 6.23 -0.67
N LEU A 13 -8.67 5.04 -1.23
CA LEU A 13 -8.74 3.79 -0.47
C LEU A 13 -7.79 3.81 0.74
N VAL A 14 -6.51 4.15 0.53
CA VAL A 14 -5.52 4.18 1.62
C VAL A 14 -5.88 5.24 2.67
N ARG A 15 -6.36 6.41 2.27
CA ARG A 15 -6.79 7.47 3.19
C ARG A 15 -8.00 7.05 4.03
N ARG A 16 -8.94 6.30 3.46
CA ARG A 16 -10.07 5.73 4.21
C ARG A 16 -9.64 4.63 5.18
N ALA A 17 -8.68 3.81 4.79
CA ALA A 17 -8.15 2.73 5.64
C ALA A 17 -7.25 3.25 6.78
N PHE A 18 -6.56 4.36 6.56
CA PHE A 18 -5.58 4.96 7.48
C PHE A 18 -5.85 6.47 7.65
N PRO A 19 -6.95 6.86 8.31
CA PRO A 19 -7.32 8.27 8.47
C PRO A 19 -6.28 9.06 9.30
N GLU A 20 -5.62 8.39 10.25
CA GLU A 20 -4.56 8.97 11.09
C GLU A 20 -3.15 8.85 10.46
N GLY A 21 -3.06 8.33 9.23
CA GLY A 21 -1.81 8.05 8.54
C GLY A 21 -1.33 6.60 8.68
N VAL A 22 -0.37 6.23 7.83
CA VAL A 22 0.24 4.90 7.81
C VAL A 22 1.39 4.86 8.82
N THR A 23 1.27 4.01 9.84
CA THR A 23 2.34 3.85 10.84
C THR A 23 3.47 2.96 10.31
N GLU A 24 4.64 3.02 10.95
CA GLU A 24 5.77 2.13 10.63
C GLU A 24 5.38 0.64 10.71
N ALA A 25 4.52 0.28 11.67
CA ALA A 25 4.03 -1.08 11.83
C ALA A 25 3.08 -1.53 10.71
N ASP A 26 2.38 -0.57 10.08
CA ASP A 26 1.43 -0.85 8.98
C ASP A 26 2.10 -0.79 7.60
N TYR A 27 3.29 -0.17 7.48
CA TYR A 27 3.98 0.05 6.21
C TYR A 27 4.24 -1.24 5.43
N LEU A 28 4.95 -2.19 6.05
CA LEU A 28 5.32 -3.46 5.42
C LEU A 28 4.10 -4.36 5.13
N PRO A 29 3.12 -4.49 6.06
CA PRO A 29 1.85 -5.14 5.77
C PRO A 29 1.08 -4.50 4.62
N LEU A 30 1.06 -3.17 4.51
CA LEU A 30 0.39 -2.44 3.44
C LEU A 30 1.01 -2.72 2.08
N LEU A 31 2.35 -2.69 1.99
CA LEU A 31 3.05 -3.10 0.76
C LEU A 31 2.66 -4.52 0.37
N THR A 32 2.71 -5.45 1.33
CA THR A 32 2.40 -6.87 1.09
C THR A 32 0.96 -7.08 0.63
N ALA A 33 0.00 -6.35 1.23
CA ALA A 33 -1.42 -6.49 0.92
C ALA A 33 -1.77 -5.94 -0.48
N LEU A 34 -1.14 -4.85 -0.91
CA LEU A 34 -1.44 -4.21 -2.20
C LEU A 34 -0.56 -4.72 -3.35
N TYR A 35 0.59 -5.34 -3.07
CA TYR A 35 1.51 -5.87 -4.06
C TYR A 35 0.85 -6.74 -5.15
N PRO A 36 -0.09 -7.64 -4.85
CA PRO A 36 -0.72 -8.48 -5.88
C PRO A 36 -1.65 -7.71 -6.84
N HIS A 37 -2.02 -6.47 -6.52
CA HIS A 37 -3.11 -5.75 -7.18
C HIS A 37 -2.67 -4.57 -8.04
N MET A 38 -1.38 -4.19 -8.00
CA MET A 38 -0.88 -3.03 -8.74
C MET A 38 0.62 -3.17 -9.04
N SER A 39 1.11 -2.44 -10.05
CA SER A 39 2.54 -2.46 -10.38
C SER A 39 3.41 -1.90 -9.26
N ASP A 40 4.65 -2.40 -9.14
CA ASP A 40 5.66 -1.93 -8.17
C ASP A 40 5.82 -0.40 -8.20
N ARG A 41 5.81 0.18 -9.41
CA ARG A 41 5.92 1.63 -9.60
C ARG A 41 4.74 2.36 -8.98
N SER A 42 3.53 1.90 -9.24
CA SER A 42 2.31 2.51 -8.70
C SER A 42 2.28 2.38 -7.17
N LEU A 43 2.64 1.21 -6.64
CA LEU A 43 2.66 0.95 -5.21
C LEU A 43 3.67 1.86 -4.50
N ALA A 44 4.89 1.97 -5.05
CA ALA A 44 5.93 2.84 -4.51
C ALA A 44 5.51 4.31 -4.47
N MET A 45 4.84 4.80 -5.52
CA MET A 45 4.35 6.17 -5.57
C MET A 45 3.27 6.44 -4.52
N VAL A 46 2.26 5.57 -4.42
CA VAL A 46 1.15 5.73 -3.46
C VAL A 46 1.67 5.65 -2.03
N VAL A 47 2.36 4.57 -1.67
CA VAL A 47 2.78 4.38 -0.28
C VAL A 47 3.82 5.43 0.12
N GLY A 48 4.78 5.74 -0.75
CA GLY A 48 5.75 6.82 -0.50
C GLY A 48 5.10 8.19 -0.26
N HIS A 49 3.96 8.47 -0.90
CA HIS A 49 3.18 9.68 -0.63
C HIS A 49 2.60 9.70 0.80
N PHE A 50 2.15 8.57 1.35
CA PHE A 50 1.56 8.49 2.69
C PHE A 50 2.59 8.46 3.82
N VAL A 51 3.71 7.76 3.63
CA VAL A 51 4.76 7.67 4.66
C VAL A 51 5.82 8.75 4.56
N GLY A 52 5.76 9.61 3.53
CA GLY A 52 6.74 10.67 3.30
C GLY A 52 8.14 10.15 2.92
N GLN A 53 8.21 8.93 2.39
CA GLN A 53 9.46 8.26 2.02
C GLN A 53 9.76 8.42 0.53
N ASP A 54 11.05 8.48 0.19
CA ASP A 54 11.50 8.60 -1.20
C ASP A 54 11.15 7.36 -2.03
N TYR A 55 10.67 7.61 -3.25
CA TYR A 55 10.26 6.57 -4.20
C TYR A 55 11.29 5.42 -4.37
N PRO A 56 12.61 5.67 -4.54
CA PRO A 56 13.58 4.60 -4.70
C PRO A 56 13.72 3.68 -3.48
N LEU A 57 13.49 4.22 -2.26
CA LEU A 57 13.55 3.43 -1.04
C LEU A 57 12.34 2.50 -0.95
N VAL A 58 11.13 3.05 -1.17
CA VAL A 58 9.91 2.24 -1.17
C VAL A 58 9.94 1.18 -2.27
N LEU A 59 10.48 1.51 -3.45
CA LEU A 59 10.65 0.54 -4.53
C LEU A 59 11.60 -0.60 -4.15
N ASN A 60 12.67 -0.31 -3.41
CA ASN A 60 13.58 -1.34 -2.91
C ASN A 60 12.88 -2.29 -1.93
N ASP A 61 12.07 -1.74 -1.01
CA ASP A 61 11.29 -2.55 -0.07
C ASP A 61 10.28 -3.44 -0.79
N ILE A 62 9.64 -2.93 -1.84
CA ILE A 62 8.72 -3.71 -2.69
C ILE A 62 9.45 -4.88 -3.37
N TYR A 63 10.67 -4.69 -3.88
CA TYR A 63 11.47 -5.80 -4.39
C TYR A 63 11.83 -6.81 -3.30
N GLY A 64 12.07 -6.35 -2.07
CA GLY A 64 12.25 -7.22 -0.91
C GLY A 64 11.01 -8.08 -0.63
N VAL A 65 9.81 -7.50 -0.71
CA VAL A 65 8.52 -8.19 -0.56
C VAL A 65 8.29 -9.19 -1.70
N GLY A 66 8.42 -8.75 -2.95
CA GLY A 66 8.22 -9.58 -4.13
C GLY A 66 9.21 -10.74 -4.24
N GLY A 67 10.44 -10.54 -3.75
CA GLY A 67 11.49 -11.57 -3.68
C GLY A 67 11.39 -12.48 -2.45
N GLY A 68 10.48 -12.20 -1.51
CA GLY A 68 10.34 -12.97 -0.27
C GLY A 68 11.46 -12.76 0.76
N TYR A 69 12.27 -11.72 0.60
CA TYR A 69 13.36 -11.35 1.52
C TYR A 69 12.85 -10.54 2.72
N THR A 70 11.76 -9.81 2.52
CA THR A 70 11.13 -8.96 3.53
C THR A 70 9.65 -9.28 3.54
N SER A 71 9.09 -9.70 4.67
CA SER A 71 7.66 -9.95 4.77
C SER A 71 7.16 -9.54 6.15
N ALA A 72 5.97 -8.95 6.17
CA ALA A 72 5.25 -8.72 7.42
C ALA A 72 4.73 -10.04 7.99
N SER A 73 4.42 -10.06 9.29
CA SER A 73 3.74 -11.22 9.87
C SER A 73 2.38 -11.41 9.19
N PRO A 74 1.93 -12.67 8.99
CA PRO A 74 0.62 -12.95 8.38
C PRO A 74 -0.53 -12.26 9.11
N ASP A 75 -0.46 -12.17 10.44
CA ASP A 75 -1.46 -11.48 11.27
C ASP A 75 -1.51 -9.97 10.98
N ALA A 76 -0.36 -9.33 10.79
CA ALA A 76 -0.31 -7.91 10.47
C ALA A 76 -0.83 -7.62 9.06
N VAL A 77 -0.51 -8.49 8.09
CA VAL A 77 -1.05 -8.42 6.72
C VAL A 77 -2.57 -8.58 6.75
N ALA A 78 -3.09 -9.57 7.49
CA ALA A 78 -4.53 -9.80 7.63
C ALA A 78 -5.24 -8.61 8.28
N ALA A 79 -4.64 -7.99 9.31
CA ALA A 79 -5.19 -6.80 9.95
C ALA A 79 -5.28 -5.60 8.99
N VAL A 80 -4.23 -5.34 8.21
CA VAL A 80 -4.24 -4.28 7.18
C VAL A 80 -5.21 -4.61 6.05
N GLN A 81 -5.27 -5.86 5.61
CA GLN A 81 -6.23 -6.30 4.60
C GLN A 81 -7.68 -6.08 5.08
N ALA A 82 -7.99 -6.41 6.33
CA ALA A 82 -9.31 -6.16 6.91
C ALA A 82 -9.67 -4.65 6.94
N ARG A 83 -8.70 -3.79 7.25
CA ARG A 83 -8.89 -2.32 7.18
C ARG A 83 -9.14 -1.84 5.75
N LEU A 84 -8.39 -2.35 4.78
CA LEU A 84 -8.58 -2.02 3.36
C LEU A 84 -9.96 -2.49 2.87
N VAL A 85 -10.40 -3.69 3.24
CA VAL A 85 -11.74 -4.20 2.93
C VAL A 85 -12.81 -3.29 3.53
N ALA A 86 -12.70 -2.93 4.82
CA ALA A 86 -13.61 -1.99 5.47
C ALA A 86 -13.63 -0.59 4.80
N ALA A 87 -12.54 -0.22 4.13
CA ALA A 87 -12.40 1.02 3.38
C ALA A 87 -12.84 0.93 1.90
N GLY A 88 -13.35 -0.22 1.45
CA GLY A 88 -13.85 -0.43 0.09
C GLY A 88 -12.84 -1.01 -0.90
N LEU A 89 -11.93 -1.88 -0.44
CA LEU A 89 -10.99 -2.60 -1.32
C LEU A 89 -11.71 -3.40 -2.40
N GLU A 90 -12.86 -4.00 -2.09
CA GLU A 90 -13.61 -4.82 -3.05
C GLU A 90 -14.20 -4.00 -4.19
N GLU A 91 -14.64 -2.78 -3.91
CA GLU A 91 -15.07 -1.81 -4.93
C GLU A 91 -13.88 -1.35 -5.76
N TRP A 92 -12.79 -0.98 -5.09
CA TRP A 92 -11.56 -0.53 -5.75
C TRP A 92 -10.99 -1.59 -6.73
N LEU A 93 -11.05 -2.88 -6.37
CA LEU A 93 -10.63 -4.01 -7.21
C LEU A 93 -11.52 -4.22 -8.45
N LYS A 94 -12.74 -3.67 -8.49
CA LYS A 94 -13.61 -3.73 -9.68
C LYS A 94 -13.33 -2.58 -10.65
N GLU A 95 -12.72 -1.51 -10.16
CA GLU A 95 -12.40 -0.30 -10.93
C GLU A 95 -11.00 -0.37 -11.59
N ASN A 96 -10.11 -1.25 -11.12
CA ASN A 96 -8.71 -1.35 -11.52
C ASN A 96 -8.36 -2.76 -12.01
#